data_AF-A0A9E1I5D6-F1
#
_entry.id   AF-A0A9E1I5D6-F1
#
_cell.length_a   1.000
_cell.length_b   1.000
_cell.length_c   1.000
_cell.angle_alpha   90.00
_cell.angle_beta   90.00
_cell.angle_gamma   90.00
#
_symmetry.space_group_name_H-M   'P 1'
#
loop_
_entity.id
_entity.type
_entity.pdbx_description
1 polymer ?
#
loop_
_entity_poly.entity_id
_entity_poly.type
_entity_poly.pdbx_seq_one_letter_code
_entity_poly.pdbx_strand_id
1 'polypeptide(L)'
;WNPLPTYNDYRIFFRFSVRNGNCMVYPFDVATGAELTNSSITENGFYLDLAKSRYLNIDIKKEIRRAGAEGLTEDTRFNKPAKDGEAYTDEGIYTITVSNLYTNQTTTKIIYVGTDSVLKAHVVTGLSIGDIESQLAVGASIADDGTLIPAPDETLPPVEPTEPPATAEPESTPTPSGTPVLSAEPTAEPAEKPKANFITWFIPVLSVVVMGGAVALVIINRKQSKTAGFSTNNTGSSTSADVDDSESEEK
;
A
#
# COMPACT_ATOMS: atom_id res chain seq x y z
N TRP A 1 4.04 -60.06 -50.03
CA TRP A 1 3.42 -58.72 -49.90
C TRP A 1 3.31 -58.43 -48.42
N ASN A 2 3.82 -57.29 -47.96
CA ASN A 2 3.80 -56.92 -46.54
C ASN A 2 3.02 -55.60 -46.42
N PRO A 3 1.83 -55.56 -45.80
CA PRO A 3 1.06 -54.33 -45.68
C PRO A 3 1.80 -53.35 -44.75
N LEU A 4 1.89 -52.09 -45.17
CA LEU A 4 2.32 -51.02 -44.26
C LEU A 4 1.22 -50.79 -43.20
N PRO A 5 1.59 -50.54 -41.93
CA PRO A 5 0.62 -50.28 -40.87
C PRO A 5 -0.21 -49.03 -41.19
N THR A 6 -1.53 -49.13 -40.95
CA THR A 6 -2.53 -48.09 -41.30
C THR A 6 -2.92 -47.20 -40.10
N TYR A 7 -2.12 -47.18 -39.05
CA TYR A 7 -2.31 -46.32 -37.87
C TYR A 7 -1.35 -45.13 -37.88
N ASN A 8 -1.79 -43.99 -37.33
CA ASN A 8 -0.99 -42.78 -37.21
C ASN A 8 -0.42 -42.67 -35.79
N ASP A 9 0.87 -42.95 -35.63
CA ASP A 9 1.56 -42.72 -34.36
C ASP A 9 1.73 -41.20 -34.13
N TYR A 10 1.27 -40.70 -32.98
CA TYR A 10 1.38 -39.28 -32.62
C TYR A 10 1.98 -39.08 -31.23
N ARG A 11 2.80 -38.03 -31.09
CA ARG A 11 3.41 -37.63 -29.83
C ARG A 11 3.03 -36.21 -29.49
N ILE A 12 2.13 -36.04 -28.52
CA ILE A 12 1.89 -34.73 -27.90
C ILE A 12 3.07 -34.45 -26.95
N PHE A 13 3.71 -33.29 -27.12
CA PHE A 13 4.73 -32.79 -26.21
C PHE A 13 4.54 -31.29 -25.99
N PHE A 14 4.50 -30.88 -24.73
CA PHE A 14 4.52 -29.48 -24.33
C PHE A 14 5.39 -29.32 -23.08
N ARG A 15 5.92 -28.11 -22.89
CA ARG A 15 6.66 -27.73 -21.69
C ARG A 15 5.78 -26.82 -20.84
N PHE A 16 5.69 -27.09 -19.55
CA PHE A 16 4.95 -26.26 -18.58
C PHE A 16 5.84 -25.93 -17.38
N SER A 17 5.45 -24.93 -16.59
CA SER A 17 6.07 -24.62 -15.30
C SER A 17 4.98 -24.37 -14.27
N VAL A 18 4.93 -25.17 -13.20
CA VAL A 18 4.14 -24.84 -12.01
C VAL A 18 4.88 -23.73 -11.26
N ARG A 19 4.16 -22.70 -10.81
CA ARG A 19 4.69 -21.56 -10.07
C ARG A 19 3.75 -21.20 -8.93
N ASN A 20 4.29 -20.63 -7.85
CA ASN A 20 3.46 -20.08 -6.79
C ASN A 20 2.80 -18.78 -7.27
N GLY A 21 1.47 -18.72 -7.23
CA GLY A 21 0.68 -17.54 -7.60
C GLY A 21 0.33 -16.60 -6.44
N ASN A 22 0.69 -16.98 -5.21
CA ASN A 22 0.45 -16.24 -3.97
C ASN A 22 1.34 -14.98 -3.87
N CYS A 23 0.91 -14.01 -3.03
CA CYS A 23 1.61 -12.76 -2.69
C CYS A 23 1.86 -12.60 -1.18
N MET A 24 1.60 -13.62 -0.37
CA MET A 24 1.84 -13.55 1.07
C MET A 24 3.32 -13.38 1.42
N VAL A 25 3.57 -12.52 2.41
CA VAL A 25 4.83 -12.37 3.14
C VAL A 25 4.54 -12.43 4.65
N TYR A 26 5.50 -12.94 5.40
CA TYR A 26 5.40 -13.15 6.84
C TYR A 26 6.42 -12.23 7.54
N PRO A 27 5.99 -11.05 8.05
CA PRO A 27 6.84 -10.26 8.92
C PRO A 27 6.91 -10.93 10.29
N PHE A 28 8.10 -10.95 10.89
CA PHE A 28 8.37 -11.52 12.21
C PHE A 28 9.09 -10.51 13.09
N ASP A 29 8.70 -10.40 14.37
CA ASP A 29 9.37 -9.56 15.35
C ASP A 29 10.80 -10.05 15.63
N VAL A 30 11.78 -9.13 15.61
CA VAL A 30 13.21 -9.44 15.64
C VAL A 30 13.68 -10.07 16.95
N ALA A 31 13.03 -9.79 18.09
CA ALA A 31 13.48 -10.25 19.41
C ALA A 31 12.72 -11.50 19.89
N THR A 32 11.44 -11.61 19.56
CA THR A 32 10.54 -12.68 20.03
C THR A 32 10.33 -13.78 19.00
N GLY A 33 10.55 -13.50 17.70
CA GLY A 33 10.24 -14.42 16.61
C GLY A 33 8.74 -14.67 16.39
N ALA A 34 7.86 -13.84 16.97
CA ALA A 34 6.41 -13.93 16.75
C ALA A 34 6.02 -13.42 15.34
N GLU A 35 5.07 -14.09 14.68
CA GLU A 35 4.53 -13.61 13.41
C GLU A 35 3.69 -12.34 13.64
N LEU A 36 3.96 -11.30 12.84
CA LEU A 36 3.21 -10.06 12.86
C LEU A 36 2.11 -10.07 11.80
N THR A 37 0.90 -9.71 12.20
CA THR A 37 -0.26 -9.59 11.31
C THR A 37 -0.35 -8.18 10.71
N ASN A 38 -1.35 -7.91 9.88
CA ASN A 38 -1.55 -6.55 9.38
C ASN A 38 -1.96 -5.61 10.53
N SER A 39 -1.44 -4.38 10.54
CA SER A 39 -1.58 -3.39 11.61
C SER A 39 -1.03 -3.85 12.98
N SER A 40 -0.08 -4.78 13.00
CA SER A 40 0.63 -5.16 14.23
C SER A 40 1.69 -4.12 14.64
N ILE A 41 1.95 -4.07 15.95
CA ILE A 41 2.90 -3.17 16.61
C ILE A 41 4.08 -4.00 17.14
N THR A 42 5.30 -3.49 16.99
CA THR A 42 6.51 -4.02 17.63
C THR A 42 7.40 -2.86 18.11
N GLU A 43 8.11 -3.06 19.23
CA GLU A 43 9.14 -2.12 19.70
C GLU A 43 10.55 -2.54 19.28
N ASN A 44 10.72 -3.80 18.84
CA ASN A 44 12.00 -4.39 18.44
C ASN A 44 12.30 -4.25 16.95
N GLY A 45 11.28 -3.94 16.15
CA GLY A 45 11.33 -4.03 14.70
C GLY A 45 11.04 -5.44 14.17
N PHE A 46 11.00 -5.57 12.85
CA PHE A 46 10.63 -6.82 12.17
C PHE A 46 11.59 -7.17 11.04
N TYR A 47 11.64 -8.45 10.66
CA TYR A 47 12.22 -8.90 9.39
C TYR A 47 11.15 -9.59 8.53
N LEU A 48 11.40 -9.74 7.23
CA LEU A 48 10.49 -10.45 6.31
C LEU A 48 10.98 -11.86 5.97
N ASP A 49 10.11 -12.87 6.10
CA ASP A 49 10.27 -14.19 5.48
C ASP A 49 9.36 -14.29 4.24
N LEU A 50 9.95 -14.57 3.09
CA LEU A 50 9.25 -14.76 1.80
C LEU A 50 8.76 -16.21 1.60
N ALA A 51 8.90 -17.07 2.61
CA ALA A 51 8.69 -18.53 2.56
C ALA A 51 9.44 -19.19 1.38
N LYS A 52 10.67 -18.71 1.11
CA LYS A 52 11.52 -19.10 -0.03
C LYS A 52 10.92 -18.80 -1.42
N SER A 53 9.92 -17.93 -1.51
CA SER A 53 9.30 -17.53 -2.78
C SER A 53 10.26 -16.70 -3.64
N ARG A 54 10.39 -17.06 -4.92
CA ARG A 54 11.37 -16.48 -5.85
C ARG A 54 10.77 -15.53 -6.89
N TYR A 55 9.48 -15.22 -6.78
CA TYR A 55 8.68 -14.51 -7.78
C TYR A 55 7.89 -13.33 -7.20
N LEU A 56 8.21 -12.94 -5.97
CA LEU A 56 7.67 -11.77 -5.30
C LEU A 56 8.62 -10.60 -5.53
N ASN A 57 8.08 -9.48 -6.01
CA ASN A 57 8.70 -8.18 -5.80
C ASN A 57 8.12 -7.62 -4.49
N ILE A 58 8.98 -7.18 -3.59
CA ILE A 58 8.58 -6.52 -2.34
C ILE A 58 9.19 -5.14 -2.35
N ASP A 59 8.34 -4.12 -2.26
CA ASP A 59 8.73 -2.73 -2.04
C ASP A 59 8.28 -2.34 -0.63
N ILE A 60 9.15 -1.67 0.11
CA ILE A 60 8.84 -1.10 1.43
C ILE A 60 8.92 0.41 1.33
N LYS A 61 7.97 1.07 2.00
CA LYS A 61 7.97 2.51 2.30
C LYS A 61 7.87 2.70 3.82
N LYS A 62 8.72 3.55 4.40
CA LYS A 62 8.63 4.00 5.81
C LYS A 62 8.08 5.42 5.90
N GLU A 63 7.12 5.63 6.79
CA GLU A 63 6.57 6.94 7.14
C GLU A 63 6.80 7.22 8.62
N ILE A 64 7.21 8.46 8.93
CA ILE A 64 7.57 8.91 10.27
C ILE A 64 6.78 10.17 10.61
N ARG A 65 6.35 10.30 11.87
CA ARG A 65 5.86 11.58 12.39
C ARG A 65 7.04 12.51 12.61
N ARG A 66 6.90 13.79 12.26
CA ARG A 66 7.91 14.82 12.53
C ARG A 66 7.32 15.84 13.50
N ALA A 67 8.09 16.22 14.51
CA ALA A 67 7.68 17.26 15.45
C ALA A 67 7.36 18.57 14.69
N GLY A 68 6.16 19.10 14.89
CA GLY A 68 5.67 20.30 14.20
C GLY A 68 5.12 20.07 12.78
N ALA A 69 4.92 18.83 12.35
CA ALA A 69 4.14 18.50 11.15
C ALA A 69 2.77 17.94 11.55
N GLU A 70 1.72 18.33 10.82
CA GLU A 70 0.31 17.94 11.03
C GLU A 70 0.01 16.46 10.72
N GLY A 71 1.04 15.63 10.53
CA GLY A 71 0.88 14.21 10.22
C GLY A 71 2.15 13.50 9.78
N LEU A 72 1.95 12.37 9.09
CA LEU A 72 3.01 11.50 8.61
C LEU A 72 3.83 12.15 7.49
N THR A 73 5.15 11.97 7.55
CA THR A 73 6.10 12.34 6.51
C THR A 73 6.81 11.10 6.00
N GLU A 74 6.82 10.87 4.68
CA GLU A 74 7.60 9.79 4.08
C GLU A 74 9.11 9.98 4.32
N ASP A 75 9.79 8.95 4.84
CA ASP A 75 11.25 8.94 4.88
C ASP A 75 11.75 8.63 3.47
N THR A 76 12.17 9.67 2.76
CA THR A 76 12.65 9.63 1.37
C THR A 76 13.82 8.66 1.13
N ARG A 77 14.47 8.16 2.19
CA ARG A 77 15.54 7.15 2.12
C ARG A 77 15.03 5.70 2.11
N PHE A 78 13.76 5.49 2.46
CA PHE A 78 13.18 4.19 2.80
C PHE A 78 12.04 3.76 1.87
N ASN A 79 11.97 4.31 0.66
CA ASN A 79 11.12 3.82 -0.43
C ASN A 79 12.00 3.00 -1.39
N LYS A 80 12.05 1.68 -1.19
CA LYS A 80 13.01 0.78 -1.89
C LYS A 80 12.53 -0.67 -1.96
N PRO A 81 13.06 -1.48 -2.90
CA PRO A 81 12.92 -2.93 -2.87
C PRO A 81 13.54 -3.55 -1.61
N ALA A 82 12.83 -4.52 -1.02
CA ALA A 82 13.21 -5.26 0.17
C ALA A 82 13.72 -6.68 -0.14
N LYS A 83 14.29 -7.36 0.85
CA LYS A 83 14.86 -8.72 0.72
C LYS A 83 14.39 -9.66 1.81
N ASP A 84 14.40 -10.95 1.48
CA ASP A 84 14.25 -12.07 2.42
C ASP A 84 15.29 -11.95 3.55
N GLY A 85 14.84 -11.91 4.80
CA GLY A 85 15.67 -11.74 5.99
C GLY A 85 16.23 -10.32 6.23
N GLU A 86 15.84 -9.29 5.46
CA GLU A 86 16.20 -7.91 5.78
C GLU A 86 15.35 -7.39 6.97
N ALA A 87 16.00 -6.72 7.92
CA ALA A 87 15.40 -6.25 9.16
C ALA A 87 15.17 -4.74 9.18
N TYR A 88 14.10 -4.32 9.85
CA TYR A 88 13.55 -2.97 9.87
C TYR A 88 13.29 -2.56 11.32
N THR A 89 14.23 -1.81 11.90
CA THR A 89 14.31 -1.49 13.34
C THR A 89 14.27 0.02 13.63
N ASP A 90 14.23 0.88 12.61
CA ASP A 90 14.01 2.31 12.83
C ASP A 90 12.55 2.53 13.24
N GLU A 91 12.28 3.52 14.08
CA GLU A 91 10.91 3.92 14.39
C GLU A 91 10.17 4.47 13.15
N GLY A 92 8.91 4.07 12.98
CA GLY A 92 8.04 4.49 11.88
C GLY A 92 6.93 3.48 11.56
N ILE A 93 5.98 3.92 10.72
CA ILE A 93 4.98 3.06 10.09
C ILE A 93 5.58 2.54 8.78
N TYR A 94 5.64 1.22 8.62
CA TYR A 94 6.14 0.54 7.43
C TYR A 94 4.98 -0.01 6.61
N THR A 95 4.85 0.48 5.38
CA THR A 95 3.97 -0.09 4.36
C THR A 95 4.79 -1.05 3.50
N ILE A 96 4.53 -2.35 3.67
CA ILE A 96 5.12 -3.45 2.90
C ILE A 96 4.17 -3.77 1.75
N THR A 97 4.60 -3.60 0.50
CA THR A 97 3.81 -3.92 -0.70
C THR A 97 4.47 -5.07 -1.46
N VAL A 98 3.74 -6.18 -1.60
CA VAL A 98 4.20 -7.40 -2.27
C VAL A 98 3.41 -7.61 -3.55
N SER A 99 4.08 -7.85 -4.68
CA SER A 99 3.43 -8.17 -5.96
C SER A 99 4.03 -9.42 -6.62
N ASN A 100 3.19 -10.21 -7.30
CA ASN A 100 3.61 -11.41 -8.02
C ASN A 100 3.52 -11.20 -9.54
N LEU A 101 4.68 -11.26 -10.19
CA LEU A 101 4.88 -10.98 -11.62
C LEU A 101 4.10 -11.89 -12.58
N TYR A 102 3.55 -13.02 -12.10
CA TYR A 102 2.83 -13.99 -12.93
C TYR A 102 1.31 -13.94 -12.77
N THR A 103 0.80 -13.36 -11.69
CA THR A 103 -0.64 -13.26 -11.40
C THR A 103 -1.16 -11.82 -11.34
N ASN A 104 -0.26 -10.83 -11.33
CA ASN A 104 -0.56 -9.41 -11.09
C ASN A 104 -1.36 -9.17 -9.80
N GLN A 105 -1.31 -10.12 -8.86
CA GLN A 105 -1.85 -9.96 -7.53
C GLN A 105 -0.89 -9.11 -6.71
N THR A 106 -1.45 -8.28 -5.84
CA THR A 106 -0.70 -7.43 -4.90
C THR A 106 -1.28 -7.61 -3.50
N THR A 107 -0.45 -7.55 -2.48
CA THR A 107 -0.84 -7.63 -1.07
C THR A 107 -0.04 -6.60 -0.28
N THR A 108 -0.72 -5.80 0.53
CA THR A 108 -0.09 -4.79 1.38
C THR A 108 -0.24 -5.21 2.84
N LYS A 109 0.83 -5.03 3.62
CA LYS A 109 0.82 -5.15 5.09
C LYS A 109 1.38 -3.87 5.69
N ILE A 110 0.73 -3.36 6.72
CA ILE A 110 1.21 -2.25 7.54
C ILE A 110 1.74 -2.82 8.86
N ILE A 111 2.94 -2.42 9.26
CA ILE A 111 3.55 -2.72 10.57
C ILE A 111 4.02 -1.40 11.20
N TYR A 112 3.74 -1.18 12.47
CA TYR A 112 4.35 -0.08 13.22
C TYR A 112 5.54 -0.59 14.04
N VAL A 113 6.65 0.15 13.97
CA VAL A 113 7.86 -0.05 14.77
C VAL A 113 8.06 1.18 15.65
N GLY A 114 8.16 1.00 16.97
CA GLY A 114 8.58 2.07 17.90
C GLY A 114 7.70 2.23 19.14
N THR A 115 7.79 3.41 19.77
CA THR A 115 7.18 3.73 21.06
C THR A 115 6.27 4.97 21.08
N ASP A 116 6.27 5.82 20.04
CA ASP A 116 5.32 6.95 19.91
C ASP A 116 3.86 6.47 19.99
N SER A 117 3.20 6.82 21.09
CA SER A 117 1.81 6.47 21.38
C SER A 117 0.83 6.98 20.32
N VAL A 118 1.12 8.10 19.65
CA VAL A 118 0.27 8.64 18.58
C VAL A 118 0.37 7.79 17.31
N LEU A 119 1.56 7.22 17.03
CA LEU A 119 1.74 6.27 15.92
C LEU A 119 1.11 4.91 16.24
N LYS A 120 1.21 4.42 17.49
CA LYS A 120 0.43 3.27 17.96
C LYS A 120 -1.06 3.50 17.76
N ALA A 121 -1.60 4.62 18.26
CA ALA A 121 -3.01 4.96 18.15
C ALA A 121 -3.50 5.14 16.72
N HIS A 122 -2.69 5.70 15.82
CA HIS A 122 -3.01 5.79 14.38
C HIS A 122 -3.22 4.40 13.76
N VAL A 123 -2.35 3.43 14.08
CA VAL A 123 -2.44 2.07 13.52
C VAL A 123 -3.54 1.23 14.17
N VAL A 124 -3.87 1.45 15.44
CA VAL A 124 -4.97 0.77 16.16
C VAL A 124 -6.35 1.34 15.81
N THR A 125 -6.51 2.66 15.81
CA THR A 125 -7.82 3.32 15.64
C THR A 125 -8.16 3.66 14.19
N GLY A 126 -7.15 3.80 13.32
CA GLY A 126 -7.31 4.29 11.94
C GLY A 126 -7.65 5.78 11.82
N LEU A 127 -7.64 6.53 12.92
CA LEU A 127 -7.81 7.99 12.94
C LEU A 127 -6.56 8.70 12.40
N SER A 128 -6.73 9.90 11.83
CA SER A 128 -5.57 10.68 11.38
C SER A 128 -4.76 11.20 12.57
N ILE A 129 -3.47 11.47 12.37
CA ILE A 129 -2.59 12.04 13.39
C ILE A 129 -3.18 13.35 13.96
N GLY A 130 -3.75 14.22 13.12
CA GLY A 130 -4.39 15.46 13.54
C GLY A 130 -5.66 15.25 14.38
N ASP A 131 -6.46 14.23 14.08
CA ASP A 131 -7.64 13.88 14.91
C ASP A 131 -7.21 13.38 16.29
N ILE A 132 -6.17 12.56 16.35
CA ILE A 132 -5.60 12.01 17.59
C ILE A 132 -5.00 13.14 18.43
N GLU A 133 -4.20 14.03 17.83
CA GLU A 133 -3.64 15.21 18.50
C GLU A 133 -4.73 16.17 18.99
N SER A 134 -5.82 16.33 18.22
CA SER A 134 -6.98 17.13 18.64
C SER A 134 -7.72 16.53 19.84
N GLN A 135 -7.85 15.19 19.90
CA GLN A 135 -8.43 14.50 21.06
C GLN A 135 -7.55 14.64 22.30
N LEU A 136 -6.23 14.46 22.15
CA LEU A 136 -5.26 14.69 23.23
C LEU A 136 -5.32 16.14 23.75
N ALA A 137 -5.50 17.12 22.85
CA ALA A 137 -5.61 18.53 23.21
C ALA A 137 -6.87 18.88 24.03
N VAL A 138 -7.95 18.09 23.94
CA VAL A 138 -9.14 18.21 24.79
C VAL A 138 -9.11 17.27 26.02
N GLY A 139 -7.97 16.65 26.32
CA GLY A 139 -7.77 15.85 27.53
C GLY A 139 -8.01 14.36 27.38
N ALA A 140 -8.11 13.83 26.15
CA ALA A 140 -8.03 12.39 25.93
C ALA A 140 -6.63 11.86 26.28
N SER A 141 -6.51 10.54 26.43
CA SER A 141 -5.25 9.84 26.66
C SER A 141 -5.13 8.60 25.78
N ILE A 142 -3.92 8.09 25.59
CA ILE A 142 -3.66 6.87 24.83
C ILE A 142 -3.12 5.82 25.79
N ALA A 143 -3.72 4.62 25.76
CA ALA A 143 -3.27 3.46 26.53
C ALA A 143 -2.05 2.78 25.88
N ASP A 144 -1.36 1.92 26.65
CA ASP A 144 -0.12 1.26 26.21
C ASP A 144 -0.28 0.39 24.94
N ASP A 145 -1.50 -0.10 24.70
CA ASP A 145 -1.91 -0.89 23.53
C ASP A 145 -2.20 -0.02 22.28
N GLY A 146 -2.24 1.31 22.42
CA GLY A 146 -2.63 2.26 21.37
C GLY A 146 -4.10 2.67 21.39
N THR A 147 -4.93 2.16 22.30
CA THR A 147 -6.34 2.53 22.38
C THR A 147 -6.49 3.98 22.89
N LEU A 148 -7.28 4.79 22.17
CA LEU A 148 -7.67 6.13 22.62
C LEU A 148 -8.76 6.05 23.70
N ILE A 149 -8.48 6.62 24.86
CA ILE A 149 -9.41 6.82 25.96
C ILE A 149 -9.86 8.29 25.89
N PRO A 150 -11.14 8.59 25.62
CA PRO A 150 -11.62 9.97 25.57
C PRO A 150 -11.48 10.66 26.92
N ALA A 151 -11.45 12.00 26.91
CA ALA A 151 -11.58 12.77 28.14
C ALA A 151 -12.87 12.36 28.88
N PRO A 152 -12.89 12.32 30.22
CA PRO A 152 -14.14 12.26 30.96
C PRO A 152 -14.97 13.49 30.59
N ASP A 153 -16.22 13.29 30.16
CA ASP A 153 -17.16 14.41 30.04
C ASP A 153 -17.21 15.15 31.37
N GLU A 154 -16.94 16.47 31.36
CA GLU A 154 -17.35 17.34 32.46
C GLU A 154 -18.88 17.27 32.52
N THR A 155 -19.38 16.37 33.36
CA THR A 155 -20.79 16.19 33.62
C THR A 155 -21.27 17.47 34.27
N LEU A 156 -21.81 18.37 33.44
CA LEU A 156 -22.33 19.67 33.85
C LEU A 156 -23.20 19.47 35.09
N PRO A 157 -23.01 20.27 36.16
CA PRO A 157 -23.67 20.03 37.43
C PRO A 157 -25.18 19.93 37.21
N PRO A 158 -25.87 18.93 37.80
CA PRO A 158 -27.28 18.71 37.56
C PRO A 158 -28.07 20.00 37.73
N VAL A 159 -28.70 20.46 36.64
CA VAL A 159 -29.47 21.70 36.64
C VAL A 159 -30.67 21.49 37.56
N GLU A 160 -30.66 22.15 38.73
CA GLU A 160 -31.73 22.03 39.71
C GLU A 160 -33.08 22.45 39.09
N PRO A 161 -34.15 21.65 39.26
CA PRO A 161 -35.45 21.95 38.67
C PRO A 161 -36.11 23.13 39.40
N THR A 162 -35.90 24.34 38.88
CA THR A 162 -36.56 25.55 39.37
C THR A 162 -38.07 25.42 39.19
N GLU A 163 -38.83 25.49 40.30
CA GLU A 163 -40.29 25.39 40.29
C GLU A 163 -40.98 26.55 39.55
N PRO A 164 -42.17 26.32 38.96
CA PRO A 164 -42.84 27.28 38.09
C PRO A 164 -43.70 28.31 38.86
N PRO A 165 -43.73 29.59 38.43
CA PRO A 165 -44.80 30.53 38.80
C PRO A 165 -46.08 30.23 38.01
N ALA A 166 -47.25 30.37 38.65
CA ALA A 166 -48.52 29.85 38.15
C ALA A 166 -49.43 30.86 37.44
N THR A 167 -50.11 30.36 36.40
CA THR A 167 -51.49 30.66 35.97
C THR A 167 -51.94 32.10 35.67
N ALA A 168 -52.25 32.32 34.38
CA ALA A 168 -53.48 33.01 33.96
C ALA A 168 -54.00 32.40 32.64
N GLU A 169 -55.24 31.91 32.65
CA GLU A 169 -56.00 31.31 31.53
C GLU A 169 -56.93 32.36 30.86
N PRO A 170 -57.70 32.04 29.78
CA PRO A 170 -57.80 30.78 29.01
C PRO A 170 -57.25 30.98 27.58
N GLU A 171 -57.57 30.25 26.48
CA GLU A 171 -58.55 29.20 26.10
C GLU A 171 -57.88 28.36 24.97
N SER A 172 -58.30 27.16 24.54
CA SER A 172 -59.50 26.35 24.84
C SER A 172 -59.23 24.84 24.60
N THR A 173 -60.27 24.01 24.60
CA THR A 173 -60.27 22.57 24.24
C THR A 173 -61.49 22.30 23.31
N PRO A 174 -61.59 21.21 22.51
CA PRO A 174 -61.50 19.82 22.98
C PRO A 174 -60.77 18.79 22.08
N THR A 175 -60.24 17.76 22.73
CA THR A 175 -59.88 16.44 22.13
C THR A 175 -61.12 15.53 22.06
N PRO A 176 -61.15 14.51 21.20
CA PRO A 176 -60.90 13.13 21.66
C PRO A 176 -59.95 12.37 20.70
N SER A 177 -58.97 11.57 21.14
CA SER A 177 -59.02 10.39 22.05
C SER A 177 -59.79 9.21 21.44
N GLY A 178 -59.08 8.15 21.03
CA GLY A 178 -59.67 7.00 20.33
C GLY A 178 -58.69 5.97 19.77
N THR A 179 -58.10 5.14 20.63
CA THR A 179 -57.73 3.73 20.31
C THR A 179 -59.01 2.86 20.22
N PRO A 180 -59.01 1.60 19.69
CA PRO A 180 -57.89 0.75 19.23
C PRO A 180 -58.17 -0.01 17.88
N VAL A 181 -57.43 -1.11 17.64
CA VAL A 181 -57.78 -2.37 16.92
C VAL A 181 -56.90 -2.75 15.71
N LEU A 182 -56.44 -4.01 15.78
CA LEU A 182 -55.67 -4.82 14.84
C LEU A 182 -56.51 -5.34 13.66
N SER A 183 -55.99 -5.35 12.41
CA SER A 183 -56.38 -6.35 11.40
C SER A 183 -55.44 -6.45 10.17
N ALA A 184 -55.26 -7.69 9.70
CA ALA A 184 -54.92 -8.17 8.34
C ALA A 184 -53.56 -7.87 7.66
N GLU A 185 -52.93 -8.98 7.24
CA GLU A 185 -51.90 -9.18 6.20
C GLU A 185 -52.39 -8.87 4.76
N PRO A 186 -51.56 -9.02 3.68
CA PRO A 186 -50.09 -9.17 3.60
C PRO A 186 -49.44 -8.17 2.60
N THR A 187 -48.13 -8.32 2.26
CA THR A 187 -47.56 -8.32 0.88
C THR A 187 -46.11 -7.80 0.79
N ALA A 188 -45.29 -8.52 0.01
CA ALA A 188 -44.03 -8.13 -0.66
C ALA A 188 -42.87 -7.49 0.13
N GLU A 189 -41.82 -8.30 0.26
CA GLU A 189 -40.40 -7.90 0.27
C GLU A 189 -40.06 -6.95 -0.90
N PRO A 190 -39.49 -5.74 -0.64
CA PRO A 190 -38.94 -4.87 -1.67
C PRO A 190 -37.39 -4.94 -1.70
N ALA A 191 -36.85 -5.40 -2.83
CA ALA A 191 -35.41 -5.66 -2.99
C ALA A 191 -34.48 -4.48 -2.66
N GLU A 192 -33.33 -4.78 -2.06
CA GLU A 192 -32.26 -3.80 -1.82
C GLU A 192 -31.76 -3.19 -3.15
N LYS A 193 -31.62 -1.87 -3.19
CA LYS A 193 -30.99 -1.16 -4.31
C LYS A 193 -29.48 -1.10 -4.08
N PRO A 194 -28.63 -1.43 -5.07
CA PRO A 194 -27.19 -1.37 -4.91
C PRO A 194 -26.73 0.06 -4.62
N LYS A 195 -25.93 0.25 -3.57
CA LYS A 195 -25.32 1.53 -3.25
C LYS A 195 -24.29 1.89 -4.33
N ALA A 196 -24.44 3.07 -4.93
CA ALA A 196 -23.57 3.52 -6.01
C ALA A 196 -22.20 3.99 -5.48
N ASN A 197 -21.12 3.51 -6.09
CA ASN A 197 -19.76 3.90 -5.72
C ASN A 197 -19.45 5.33 -6.23
N PHE A 198 -19.39 6.30 -5.33
CA PHE A 198 -18.94 7.66 -5.64
C PHE A 198 -17.41 7.71 -5.81
N ILE A 199 -16.95 7.48 -7.05
CA ILE A 199 -15.57 7.77 -7.47
C ILE A 199 -15.57 9.13 -8.16
N THR A 200 -15.20 10.17 -7.42
CA THR A 200 -15.22 11.56 -7.90
C THR A 200 -13.98 11.86 -8.75
N TRP A 201 -14.17 12.28 -10.01
CA TRP A 201 -13.11 12.39 -11.01
C TRP A 201 -12.42 13.76 -11.01
N PHE A 202 -11.14 13.80 -10.62
CA PHE A 202 -10.16 14.80 -11.04
C PHE A 202 -8.89 14.01 -11.42
N ILE A 203 -8.30 14.13 -12.61
CA ILE A 203 -7.57 15.29 -13.17
C ILE A 203 -7.62 15.24 -14.72
N PRO A 204 -7.83 16.39 -15.42
CA PRO A 204 -7.61 16.46 -16.87
C PRO A 204 -6.83 17.72 -17.32
N VAL A 205 -5.52 17.81 -17.04
CA VAL A 205 -4.64 18.86 -17.62
C VAL A 205 -3.27 18.32 -18.06
N LEU A 206 -2.58 17.56 -17.20
CA LEU A 206 -1.15 17.25 -17.40
C LEU A 206 -0.85 16.31 -18.59
N SER A 207 -1.80 15.46 -18.99
CA SER A 207 -1.59 14.39 -19.98
C SER A 207 -1.32 14.90 -21.40
N VAL A 208 -1.92 16.03 -21.79
CA VAL A 208 -1.82 16.56 -23.17
C VAL A 208 -0.41 17.09 -23.47
N VAL A 209 0.22 17.73 -22.48
CA VAL A 209 1.56 18.34 -22.64
C VAL A 209 2.65 17.27 -22.80
N VAL A 210 2.62 16.23 -21.97
CA VAL A 210 3.61 15.13 -22.01
C VAL A 210 3.55 14.38 -23.34
N MET A 211 2.35 14.12 -23.85
CA MET A 211 2.16 13.34 -25.09
C MET A 211 2.63 14.12 -26.33
N GLY A 212 2.44 15.44 -26.37
CA GLY A 212 2.99 16.29 -27.43
C GLY A 212 4.52 16.33 -27.45
N GLY A 213 5.15 16.47 -26.27
CA GLY A 213 6.61 16.50 -26.13
C GLY A 213 7.30 15.21 -26.60
N ALA A 214 6.72 14.05 -26.26
CA ALA A 214 7.25 12.75 -26.66
C ALA A 214 7.26 12.57 -28.20
N VAL A 215 6.19 12.97 -28.89
CA VAL A 215 6.08 12.87 -30.36
C VAL A 215 7.11 13.79 -31.05
N ALA A 216 7.32 15.01 -30.54
CA ALA A 216 8.29 15.94 -31.10
C ALA A 216 9.74 15.40 -31.04
N LEU A 217 10.16 14.83 -29.89
CA LEU A 217 11.49 14.26 -29.72
C LEU A 217 11.76 13.07 -30.67
N VAL A 218 10.77 12.19 -30.86
CA VAL A 218 10.89 11.04 -31.79
C VAL A 218 11.06 11.51 -33.25
N ILE A 219 10.39 12.58 -33.66
CA ILE A 219 10.52 13.14 -35.01
C ILE A 219 11.91 13.77 -35.23
N ILE A 220 12.45 14.48 -34.24
CA ILE A 220 13.78 15.10 -34.31
C ILE A 220 14.87 14.03 -34.45
N ASN A 221 14.86 13.01 -33.59
CA ASN A 221 15.90 11.97 -33.61
C ASN A 221 15.88 11.13 -34.89
N ARG A 222 14.70 10.85 -35.49
CA ARG A 222 14.61 10.15 -36.78
C ARG A 222 15.15 10.97 -37.96
N LYS A 223 15.20 12.32 -37.85
CA LYS A 223 15.68 13.19 -38.93
C LYS A 223 17.21 13.28 -39.01
N GLN A 224 17.93 13.10 -37.90
CA GLN A 224 19.40 13.18 -37.90
C GLN A 224 20.09 11.89 -38.42
N SER A 225 19.41 10.74 -38.39
CA SER A 225 20.00 9.44 -38.75
C SER A 225 20.26 9.22 -40.26
N LYS A 226 20.30 10.28 -41.08
CA LYS A 226 20.39 10.19 -42.56
C LYS A 226 21.37 11.16 -43.23
N THR A 227 22.37 11.68 -42.51
CA THR A 227 23.57 12.28 -43.15
C THR A 227 24.84 11.97 -42.35
N ALA A 228 25.57 10.91 -42.74
CA ALA A 228 26.93 10.63 -42.28
C ALA A 228 27.62 9.67 -43.27
N GLY A 229 28.00 10.19 -44.45
CA GLY A 229 28.74 9.44 -45.45
C GLY A 229 30.25 9.57 -45.26
N PHE A 230 30.96 8.44 -45.38
CA PHE A 230 32.34 8.30 -45.84
C PHE A 230 33.37 9.39 -45.49
N SER A 231 34.35 9.05 -44.64
CA SER A 231 35.70 9.58 -44.78
C SER A 231 36.74 8.56 -44.30
N THR A 232 37.58 8.09 -45.23
CA THR A 232 38.82 7.38 -44.93
C THR A 232 39.96 8.37 -44.84
N ASN A 233 40.92 8.17 -43.92
CA ASN A 233 42.32 8.53 -44.17
C ASN A 233 43.26 7.72 -43.26
N ASN A 234 44.52 7.65 -43.67
CA ASN A 234 45.57 6.76 -43.14
C ASN A 234 46.92 7.51 -43.11
N THR A 235 47.94 6.92 -42.49
CA THR A 235 49.33 7.42 -42.32
C THR A 235 49.51 8.41 -41.15
N GLY A 236 50.50 8.25 -40.26
CA GLY A 236 51.43 7.14 -40.06
C GLY A 236 52.78 7.56 -39.45
N SER A 237 53.60 6.57 -39.06
CA SER A 237 55.02 6.69 -38.65
C SER A 237 55.29 7.35 -37.27
N SER A 238 56.31 6.97 -36.48
CA SER A 238 56.98 5.66 -36.22
C SER A 238 57.94 5.83 -35.01
N THR A 239 58.36 4.73 -34.37
CA THR A 239 59.70 4.52 -33.77
C THR A 239 59.85 3.02 -33.44
N SER A 240 61.06 2.48 -33.53
CA SER A 240 61.39 1.04 -33.55
C SER A 240 62.17 0.56 -32.33
N ALA A 241 61.99 -0.72 -31.95
CA ALA A 241 63.04 -1.58 -31.41
C ALA A 241 62.65 -3.06 -31.57
N ASP A 242 63.45 -3.83 -32.30
CA ASP A 242 63.35 -5.30 -32.44
C ASP A 242 64.21 -6.02 -31.37
N VAL A 243 64.37 -7.35 -31.52
CA VAL A 243 65.25 -8.32 -30.80
C VAL A 243 64.60 -9.10 -29.64
N ASP A 244 64.80 -10.41 -29.46
CA ASP A 244 64.90 -11.56 -30.41
C ASP A 244 64.86 -12.89 -29.60
N ASP A 245 64.42 -13.97 -30.26
CA ASP A 245 64.76 -15.41 -30.05
C ASP A 245 64.72 -16.13 -28.65
N SER A 246 65.04 -17.44 -28.67
CA SER A 246 65.35 -18.42 -27.58
C SER A 246 64.23 -19.30 -26.97
N GLU A 247 63.69 -20.16 -27.83
CA GLU A 247 63.49 -21.62 -27.67
C GLU A 247 64.02 -22.37 -26.41
N SER A 248 63.19 -23.29 -25.87
CA SER A 248 63.51 -24.56 -25.13
C SER A 248 62.17 -25.15 -24.60
N GLU A 249 61.74 -26.42 -24.76
CA GLU A 249 62.31 -27.75 -24.41
C GLU A 249 62.74 -27.86 -22.92
N GLU A 250 62.46 -28.90 -22.14
CA GLU A 250 61.86 -30.25 -22.27
C GLU A 250 60.93 -30.42 -21.01
N LYS A 251 59.92 -31.29 -20.87
CA LYS A 251 59.88 -32.75 -21.06
C LYS A 251 58.48 -33.30 -20.72
#